data_AF-I3V5G1-F1
#
_entry.id   AF-I3V5G1-F1
#
_cell.length_a   1.000
_cell.length_b   1.000
_cell.length_c   1.000
_cell.angle_alpha   90.00
_cell.angle_beta   90.00
_cell.angle_gamma   90.00
#
_symmetry.space_group_name_H-M   'P 1'
#
loop_
_entity.id
_entity.type
_entity.pdbx_description
1 polymer ?
#
loop_
_entity_poly.entity_id
_entity_poly.type
_entity_poly.pdbx_seq_one_letter_code
_entity_poly.pdbx_strand_id
1 'polypeptide(L)'
;MDERHDVLLVGVNTDKHEAYALKRDKQIVRVAQGVYFRTGKDAEVLFELYGIRLAKFCFQSAALTHSTAWYRKPVDGRVFLGGDYPYKKSIAPYEGDFRIVQSMVHPKLTDDRMYELAKFEDPLGQFEMHCATPEMTLIHLMDATKKNVEKHLPEQEMDKIFEQLQLKYGSKASTLAALETIAQAAEKTNEFERLLKHFFSQRRRS
;
A
#
# COMPACT_ATOMS: atom_id res chain seq x y z
N MET A 1 17.18 -4.99 -27.96
CA MET A 1 16.24 -4.35 -27.01
C MET A 1 17.05 -3.31 -26.26
N ASP A 2 16.57 -2.08 -26.15
CA ASP A 2 17.26 -1.04 -25.37
C ASP A 2 17.09 -1.39 -23.87
N GLU A 3 18.17 -1.80 -23.21
CA GLU A 3 18.18 -2.25 -21.80
C GLU A 3 17.93 -1.11 -20.78
N ARG A 4 17.48 0.05 -21.26
CA ARG A 4 17.32 1.25 -20.45
C ARG A 4 16.04 1.19 -19.64
N HIS A 5 16.17 1.12 -18.32
CA HIS A 5 15.05 1.20 -17.38
C HIS A 5 14.24 2.50 -17.56
N ASP A 6 12.92 2.38 -17.52
CA ASP A 6 12.02 3.55 -17.62
C ASP A 6 11.90 4.33 -16.30
N VAL A 7 12.23 3.70 -15.18
CA VAL A 7 12.30 4.31 -13.85
C VAL A 7 13.71 4.17 -13.30
N LEU A 8 14.26 5.27 -12.81
CA LEU A 8 15.59 5.34 -12.21
C LEU A 8 15.48 5.79 -10.76
N LEU A 9 16.09 5.00 -9.88
CA LEU A 9 16.16 5.17 -8.44
C LEU A 9 17.63 5.30 -8.04
N VAL A 10 18.00 6.49 -7.57
CA VAL A 10 19.38 6.80 -7.18
C VAL A 10 19.78 5.92 -6.00
N GLY A 11 20.88 5.19 -6.14
CA GLY A 11 21.36 4.22 -5.15
C GLY A 11 20.75 2.82 -5.28
N VAL A 12 19.93 2.58 -6.31
CA VAL A 12 19.37 1.25 -6.61
C VAL A 12 19.81 0.78 -8.01
N ASN A 13 19.43 1.52 -9.06
CA ASN A 13 19.74 1.17 -10.46
C ASN A 13 20.37 2.33 -11.25
N THR A 14 20.74 3.41 -10.58
CA THR A 14 21.56 4.51 -11.12
C THR A 14 22.29 5.22 -9.98
N ASP A 15 23.30 6.02 -10.29
CA ASP A 15 23.97 6.89 -9.35
C ASP A 15 23.66 8.38 -9.57
N LYS A 16 24.16 9.25 -8.69
CA LYS A 16 23.90 10.70 -8.76
C LYS A 16 24.53 11.38 -9.98
N HIS A 17 25.70 10.91 -10.42
CA HIS A 17 26.44 11.50 -11.54
C HIS A 17 25.77 11.14 -12.86
N GLU A 18 25.39 9.87 -13.02
CA GLU A 18 24.65 9.39 -14.18
C GLU A 18 23.27 10.05 -14.28
N ALA A 19 22.50 10.07 -13.19
CA ALA A 19 21.20 10.74 -13.17
C ALA A 19 21.31 12.24 -13.48
N TYR A 20 22.38 12.90 -13.04
CA TYR A 20 22.65 14.29 -13.39
C TYR A 20 22.92 14.47 -14.89
N ALA A 21 23.76 13.62 -15.49
CA ALA A 21 24.07 13.67 -16.91
C ALA A 21 22.82 13.42 -17.77
N LEU A 22 22.07 12.35 -17.49
CA LEU A 22 20.83 12.03 -18.20
C LEU A 22 19.77 13.14 -18.08
N LYS A 23 19.65 13.75 -16.90
CA LYS A 23 18.73 14.87 -16.68
C LYS A 23 19.16 16.11 -17.48
N ARG A 24 20.46 16.45 -17.47
CA ARG A 24 21.00 17.58 -18.26
C ARG A 24 20.70 17.40 -19.74
N ASP A 25 20.82 16.18 -20.23
CA ASP A 25 20.58 15.81 -21.62
C ASP A 25 19.07 15.56 -21.91
N LYS A 26 18.18 15.90 -20.96
CA LYS A 26 16.71 15.80 -21.05
C LYS A 26 16.19 14.38 -21.34
N GLN A 27 16.97 13.35 -21.05
CA GLN A 27 16.56 11.96 -21.23
C GLN A 27 15.67 11.45 -20.09
N ILE A 28 15.73 12.11 -18.93
CA ILE A 28 14.91 11.76 -17.76
C ILE A 28 14.34 13.03 -17.11
N VAL A 29 13.18 12.88 -16.46
CA VAL A 29 12.51 13.92 -15.66
C VAL A 29 12.50 13.50 -14.20
N ARG A 30 12.85 14.43 -13.31
CA ARG A 30 12.80 14.17 -11.86
C ARG A 30 11.34 14.21 -11.39
N VAL A 31 10.86 13.12 -10.81
CA VAL A 31 9.47 12.98 -10.35
C VAL A 31 9.34 12.99 -8.82
N ALA A 32 10.43 12.66 -8.11
CA ALA A 32 10.57 12.86 -6.67
C ALA A 32 12.06 13.00 -6.30
N GLN A 33 12.38 13.11 -5.01
CA GLN A 33 13.78 13.08 -4.58
C GLN A 33 14.38 11.69 -4.81
N GLY A 34 15.44 11.63 -5.61
CA GLY A 34 16.11 10.38 -5.96
C GLY A 34 15.34 9.49 -6.95
N VAL A 35 14.21 9.95 -7.49
CA VAL A 35 13.36 9.18 -8.42
C VAL A 35 13.19 9.97 -9.73
N TYR A 36 13.43 9.29 -10.84
CA TYR A 36 13.33 9.84 -12.18
C TYR A 36 12.57 8.90 -13.11
N PHE A 37 11.78 9.46 -14.00
CA PHE A 37 11.14 8.74 -15.10
C PHE A 37 11.81 9.10 -16.41
N ARG A 38 11.82 8.17 -17.37
CA ARG A 38 12.30 8.42 -18.73
C ARG A 38 11.39 9.43 -19.42
N THR A 39 11.99 10.42 -20.07
CA THR A 39 11.24 11.45 -20.80
C THR A 39 10.39 10.81 -21.91
N GLY A 40 9.13 11.26 -22.04
CA GLY A 40 8.21 10.77 -23.07
C GLY A 40 7.48 9.48 -22.71
N LYS A 41 7.70 8.92 -21.51
CA LYS A 41 6.90 7.83 -20.96
C LYS A 41 5.73 8.40 -20.15
N ASP A 42 4.63 7.64 -20.13
CA ASP A 42 3.43 8.00 -19.39
C ASP A 42 3.66 7.78 -17.88
N ALA A 43 3.56 8.85 -17.08
CA ALA A 43 3.74 8.77 -15.63
C ALA A 43 2.67 7.94 -14.92
N GLU A 44 1.45 7.84 -15.43
CA GLU A 44 0.40 6.99 -14.86
C GLU A 44 0.80 5.53 -14.98
N VAL A 45 1.16 5.10 -16.20
CA VAL A 45 1.60 3.71 -16.47
C VAL A 45 2.82 3.35 -15.63
N LEU A 46 3.79 4.27 -15.50
CA LEU A 46 4.96 4.05 -14.66
C LEU A 46 4.61 4.02 -13.17
N PHE A 47 3.68 4.86 -12.70
CA PHE A 47 3.26 4.84 -11.31
C PHE A 47 2.46 3.58 -10.96
N GLU A 48 1.58 3.12 -11.86
CA GLU A 48 0.84 1.86 -11.69
C GLU A 48 1.79 0.67 -11.61
N LEU A 49 2.83 0.64 -12.44
CA LEU A 49 3.78 -0.46 -12.50
C LEU A 49 4.79 -0.47 -11.36
N TYR A 50 5.33 0.69 -10.99
CA TYR A 50 6.43 0.80 -10.03
C TYR A 50 6.00 1.37 -8.66
N GLY A 51 4.74 1.77 -8.49
CA GLY A 51 4.28 2.55 -7.33
C GLY A 51 4.60 1.90 -5.98
N ILE A 52 4.50 0.58 -5.86
CA ILE A 52 4.86 -0.15 -4.64
C ILE A 52 6.38 -0.11 -4.40
N ARG A 53 7.21 -0.26 -5.44
CA ARG A 53 8.67 -0.08 -5.31
C ARG A 53 9.03 1.34 -4.92
N LEU A 54 8.37 2.34 -5.51
CA LEU A 54 8.57 3.74 -5.15
C LEU A 54 8.21 3.99 -3.68
N ALA A 55 7.14 3.36 -3.19
CA ALA A 55 6.77 3.38 -1.78
C ALA A 55 7.84 2.73 -0.89
N LYS A 56 8.33 1.54 -1.22
CA LYS A 56 9.42 0.89 -0.48
C LYS A 56 10.70 1.74 -0.45
N PHE A 57 11.04 2.37 -1.57
CA PHE A 57 12.19 3.26 -1.69
C PHE A 57 12.05 4.51 -0.82
N CYS A 58 10.86 5.11 -0.79
CA CYS A 58 10.60 6.35 -0.04
C CYS A 58 10.34 6.12 1.46
N PHE A 59 9.86 4.94 1.85
CA PHE A 59 9.40 4.62 3.21
C PHE A 59 9.88 3.24 3.65
N GLN A 60 11.10 3.18 4.17
CA GLN A 60 11.76 1.89 4.47
C GLN A 60 11.13 1.12 5.64
N SER A 61 10.57 1.83 6.62
CA SER A 61 9.95 1.28 7.85
C SER A 61 8.41 1.28 7.80
N ALA A 62 7.82 1.33 6.61
CA ALA A 62 6.37 1.30 6.42
C ALA A 62 5.89 -0.05 5.89
N ALA A 63 4.61 -0.34 6.11
CA ALA A 63 3.91 -1.48 5.52
C ALA A 63 2.80 -1.02 4.58
N LEU A 64 2.48 -1.81 3.55
CA LEU A 64 1.27 -1.63 2.76
C LEU A 64 0.04 -1.85 3.65
N THR A 65 -0.99 -1.02 3.48
CA THR A 65 -2.23 -1.11 4.26
C THR A 65 -3.45 -0.90 3.35
N HIS A 66 -4.65 -1.09 3.90
CA HIS A 66 -5.91 -0.76 3.23
C HIS A 66 -6.06 -1.42 1.85
N SER A 67 -6.68 -0.73 0.88
CA SER A 67 -6.90 -1.23 -0.47
C SER A 67 -5.60 -1.66 -1.19
N THR A 68 -4.49 -0.96 -0.97
CA THR A 68 -3.20 -1.37 -1.58
C THR A 68 -2.68 -2.70 -1.04
N ALA A 69 -2.88 -2.99 0.26
CA ALA A 69 -2.50 -4.29 0.82
C ALA A 69 -3.33 -5.43 0.23
N TRP A 70 -4.64 -5.20 0.05
CA TRP A 70 -5.54 -6.20 -0.54
C TRP A 70 -5.26 -6.44 -2.02
N TYR A 71 -5.28 -5.39 -2.83
CA TYR A 71 -5.11 -5.53 -4.27
C TYR A 71 -3.66 -5.77 -4.69
N ARG A 72 -2.70 -5.52 -3.79
CA ARG A 72 -1.25 -5.64 -4.07
C ARG A 72 -0.80 -4.82 -5.27
N LYS A 73 -1.44 -3.67 -5.50
CA LYS A 73 -1.14 -2.70 -6.55
C LYS A 73 -1.56 -1.28 -6.13
N PRO A 74 -1.06 -0.24 -6.81
CA PRO A 74 -1.62 1.10 -6.69
C PRO A 74 -3.13 1.13 -6.99
N VAL A 75 -3.85 2.04 -6.34
CA VAL A 75 -5.32 2.20 -6.47
C VAL A 75 -5.60 3.67 -6.73
N ASP A 76 -6.23 4.00 -7.86
CA ASP A 76 -6.61 5.37 -8.25
C ASP A 76 -5.46 6.39 -8.09
N GLY A 77 -4.27 6.04 -8.59
CA GLY A 77 -3.07 6.87 -8.47
C GLY A 77 -2.54 7.00 -7.03
N ARG A 78 -2.84 6.03 -6.16
CA ARG A 78 -2.38 5.99 -4.77
C ARG A 78 -1.68 4.70 -4.39
N VAL A 79 -0.75 4.84 -3.46
CA VAL A 79 -0.20 3.72 -2.67
C VAL A 79 -0.41 4.03 -1.20
N PHE A 80 -1.13 3.16 -0.49
CA PHE A 80 -1.48 3.34 0.91
C PHE A 80 -0.54 2.59 1.84
N LEU A 81 0.10 3.35 2.73
CA LEU A 81 1.07 2.86 3.70
C LEU A 81 0.62 3.13 5.14
N GLY A 82 1.09 2.29 6.04
CA GLY A 82 1.09 2.52 7.47
C GLY A 82 2.51 2.73 7.98
N GLY A 83 2.73 3.71 8.85
CA GLY A 83 4.00 3.89 9.57
C GLY A 83 3.85 4.78 10.79
N ASP A 84 4.98 5.34 11.25
CA ASP A 84 5.04 6.10 12.51
C ASP A 84 4.57 7.54 12.40
N TYR A 85 4.55 8.10 11.19
CA TYR A 85 4.19 9.49 10.97
C TYR A 85 3.24 9.62 9.77
N PRO A 86 2.28 10.56 9.82
CA PRO A 86 1.49 10.88 8.66
C PRO A 86 2.35 11.61 7.63
N TYR A 87 2.46 11.05 6.44
CA TYR A 87 3.22 11.66 5.36
C TYR A 87 2.53 11.48 4.01
N LYS A 88 2.80 12.41 3.10
CA LYS A 88 2.28 12.38 1.75
C LYS A 88 3.40 12.73 0.78
N LYS A 89 3.74 11.78 -0.09
CA LYS A 89 4.72 12.00 -1.15
C LYS A 89 4.01 12.09 -2.49
N SER A 90 4.06 13.25 -3.12
CA SER A 90 3.66 13.37 -4.53
C SER A 90 4.75 12.80 -5.43
N ILE A 91 4.35 12.03 -6.44
CA ILE A 91 5.18 11.52 -7.51
C ILE A 91 4.71 12.18 -8.81
N ALA A 92 5.65 12.67 -9.61
CA ALA A 92 5.36 13.35 -10.89
C ALA A 92 4.29 14.45 -10.76
N PRO A 93 4.50 15.45 -9.87
CA PRO A 93 3.46 16.41 -9.47
C PRO A 93 2.94 17.33 -10.58
N TYR A 94 3.59 17.34 -11.74
CA TYR A 94 3.19 18.14 -12.91
C TYR A 94 2.49 17.31 -13.99
N GLU A 95 2.44 15.98 -13.85
CA GLU A 95 1.89 15.07 -14.87
C GLU A 95 0.57 14.43 -14.42
N GLY A 96 0.30 14.38 -13.12
CA GLY A 96 -0.95 13.87 -12.60
C GLY A 96 -1.01 13.94 -11.09
N ASP A 97 -2.10 13.40 -10.54
CA ASP A 97 -2.23 13.26 -9.10
C ASP A 97 -1.79 11.87 -8.66
N PHE A 98 -0.48 11.61 -8.58
CA PHE A 98 0.07 10.34 -8.09
C PHE A 98 0.73 10.50 -6.73
N ARG A 99 0.36 9.65 -5.75
CA ARG A 99 0.76 9.85 -4.36
C ARG A 99 1.00 8.57 -3.60
N ILE A 100 2.03 8.59 -2.78
CA ILE A 100 2.20 7.62 -1.70
C ILE A 100 1.71 8.28 -0.41
N VAL A 101 0.72 7.66 0.23
CA VAL A 101 0.03 8.19 1.40
C VAL A 101 0.34 7.28 2.59
N GLN A 102 1.07 7.81 3.56
CA GLN A 102 1.37 7.13 4.81
C GLN A 102 0.44 7.62 5.91
N SER A 103 -0.33 6.70 6.48
CA SER A 103 -1.14 6.91 7.68
C SER A 103 -0.35 6.52 8.93
N MET A 104 -0.63 7.20 10.04
CA MET A 104 -0.04 6.89 11.33
C MET A 104 -0.75 5.67 11.93
N VAL A 105 -0.10 4.50 11.89
CA VAL A 105 -0.65 3.25 12.41
C VAL A 105 0.34 2.46 13.28
N HIS A 106 1.59 2.94 13.42
CA HIS A 106 2.65 2.31 14.23
C HIS A 106 2.76 0.79 13.99
N PRO A 107 3.07 0.36 12.76
CA PRO A 107 2.96 -1.03 12.36
C PRO A 107 3.93 -1.90 13.16
N LYS A 108 3.40 -2.94 13.81
CA LYS A 108 4.19 -3.97 14.51
C LYS A 108 4.69 -5.00 13.50
N LEU A 109 5.71 -4.62 12.71
CA LEU A 109 6.20 -5.39 11.55
C LEU A 109 6.74 -6.79 11.88
N THR A 110 7.07 -7.06 13.15
CA THR A 110 7.55 -8.37 13.61
C THR A 110 6.42 -9.33 13.99
N ASP A 111 5.16 -8.88 13.95
CA ASP A 111 3.99 -9.72 14.22
C ASP A 111 3.38 -10.20 12.89
N ASP A 112 3.70 -11.44 12.51
CA ASP A 112 3.26 -12.05 11.26
C ASP A 112 1.73 -12.23 11.16
N ARG A 113 1.01 -12.11 12.29
CA ARG A 113 -0.46 -12.08 12.29
C ARG A 113 -0.98 -10.75 11.73
N MET A 114 -0.18 -9.70 11.83
CA MET A 114 -0.53 -8.34 11.43
C MET A 114 0.03 -7.95 10.07
N TYR A 115 1.31 -8.27 9.84
CA TYR A 115 2.01 -7.90 8.62
C TYR A 115 2.85 -9.07 8.13
N GLU A 116 2.69 -9.44 6.86
CA GLU A 116 3.51 -10.44 6.20
C GLU A 116 4.58 -9.77 5.35
N LEU A 117 5.77 -10.38 5.25
CA LEU A 117 6.77 -9.95 4.28
C LEU A 117 6.38 -10.48 2.90
N ALA A 118 5.76 -9.63 2.08
CA ALA A 118 5.27 -10.00 0.76
C ALA A 118 6.33 -9.72 -0.32
N LYS A 119 6.44 -10.64 -1.27
CA LYS A 119 7.26 -10.51 -2.47
C LYS A 119 6.48 -9.80 -3.57
N PHE A 120 7.12 -8.81 -4.19
CA PHE A 120 6.62 -8.05 -5.33
C PHE A 120 7.61 -8.15 -6.47
N GLU A 121 7.10 -8.03 -7.70
CA GLU A 121 7.90 -8.05 -8.91
C GLU A 121 7.43 -6.93 -9.84
N ASP A 122 8.39 -6.22 -10.40
CA ASP A 122 8.20 -5.27 -11.48
C ASP A 122 9.40 -5.39 -12.45
N PRO A 123 9.48 -4.62 -13.55
CA PRO A 123 10.59 -4.78 -14.50
C PRO A 123 11.99 -4.43 -13.96
N LEU A 124 12.12 -3.89 -12.74
CA LEU A 124 13.42 -3.75 -12.05
C LEU A 124 13.80 -5.00 -11.24
N GLY A 125 12.96 -6.03 -11.23
CA GLY A 125 13.18 -7.31 -10.57
C GLY A 125 12.31 -7.52 -9.33
N GLN A 126 12.70 -8.45 -8.48
CA GLN A 126 11.95 -8.78 -7.27
C GLN A 126 12.38 -7.92 -6.08
N PHE A 127 11.44 -7.66 -5.17
CA PHE A 127 11.70 -6.98 -3.90
C PHE A 127 10.66 -7.36 -2.85
N GLU A 128 10.96 -7.05 -1.58
CA GLU A 128 10.09 -7.38 -0.46
C GLU A 128 9.63 -6.13 0.29
N MET A 129 8.37 -6.16 0.71
CA MET A 129 7.76 -5.12 1.53
C MET A 129 6.74 -5.73 2.48
N HIS A 130 6.73 -5.26 3.72
CA HIS A 130 5.69 -5.67 4.67
C HIS A 130 4.32 -5.24 4.17
N CYS A 131 3.35 -6.13 4.27
CA CYS A 131 1.99 -5.94 3.79
C CYS A 131 1.02 -6.37 4.88
N ALA A 132 -0.01 -5.56 5.15
CA ALA A 132 -1.04 -5.94 6.11
C ALA A 132 -1.68 -7.27 5.69
N THR A 133 -1.86 -8.16 6.66
CA THR A 133 -2.61 -9.41 6.47
C THR A 133 -4.08 -9.11 6.14
N PRO A 134 -4.85 -10.09 5.64
CA PRO A 134 -6.28 -9.88 5.41
C PRO A 134 -7.03 -9.48 6.70
N GLU A 135 -6.61 -10.00 7.85
CA GLU A 135 -7.12 -9.60 9.18
C GLU A 135 -6.90 -8.11 9.46
N MET A 136 -5.64 -7.66 9.35
CA MET A 136 -5.32 -6.25 9.57
C MET A 136 -5.90 -5.35 8.50
N THR A 137 -6.10 -5.84 7.27
CA THR A 137 -6.75 -5.08 6.21
C THR A 137 -8.19 -4.75 6.62
N LEU A 138 -8.99 -5.72 7.07
CA LEU A 138 -10.35 -5.45 7.56
C LEU A 138 -10.37 -4.45 8.73
N ILE A 139 -9.42 -4.56 9.65
CA ILE A 139 -9.31 -3.66 10.79
C ILE A 139 -8.98 -2.22 10.31
N HIS A 140 -7.98 -2.07 9.41
CA HIS A 140 -7.61 -0.78 8.83
C HIS A 140 -8.76 -0.12 8.06
N LEU A 141 -9.59 -0.90 7.37
CA LEU A 141 -10.75 -0.35 6.65
C LEU A 141 -11.75 0.37 7.54
N MET A 142 -11.74 0.11 8.85
CA MET A 142 -12.57 0.80 9.81
C MET A 142 -11.93 2.09 10.35
N ASP A 143 -10.74 2.47 9.91
CA ASP A 143 -10.11 3.73 10.30
C ASP A 143 -10.97 4.94 9.90
N ALA A 144 -11.12 5.88 10.82
CA ALA A 144 -11.90 7.09 10.59
C ALA A 144 -11.25 7.95 9.50
N THR A 145 -11.90 8.05 8.35
CA THR A 145 -11.31 8.66 7.16
C THR A 145 -12.11 9.85 6.68
N LYS A 146 -11.47 11.02 6.68
CA LYS A 146 -12.01 12.26 6.07
C LYS A 146 -11.44 12.56 4.68
N LYS A 147 -10.29 11.97 4.32
CA LYS A 147 -9.55 12.19 3.07
C LYS A 147 -8.96 10.88 2.58
N ASN A 148 -8.81 10.76 1.25
CA ASN A 148 -8.35 9.56 0.55
C ASN A 148 -9.34 8.39 0.76
N VAL A 149 -10.58 8.57 0.29
CA VAL A 149 -11.66 7.58 0.42
C VAL A 149 -11.35 6.29 -0.33
N GLU A 150 -10.51 6.37 -1.35
CA GLU A 150 -9.99 5.28 -2.18
C GLU A 150 -9.10 4.29 -1.39
N LYS A 151 -8.79 4.60 -0.13
CA LYS A 151 -8.23 3.61 0.81
C LYS A 151 -9.25 2.50 1.13
N HIS A 152 -10.54 2.83 1.13
CA HIS A 152 -11.57 1.88 1.53
C HIS A 152 -11.92 0.96 0.37
N LEU A 153 -12.14 -0.30 0.71
CA LEU A 153 -12.61 -1.29 -0.24
C LEU A 153 -14.14 -1.22 -0.37
N PRO A 154 -14.68 -1.51 -1.55
CA PRO A 154 -16.09 -1.81 -1.70
C PRO A 154 -16.51 -2.99 -0.81
N GLU A 155 -17.78 -3.04 -0.43
CA GLU A 155 -18.36 -4.09 0.42
C GLU A 155 -18.10 -5.50 -0.12
N GLN A 156 -18.25 -5.69 -1.43
CA GLN A 156 -17.98 -6.97 -2.10
C GLN A 156 -16.54 -7.48 -1.89
N GLU A 157 -15.57 -6.59 -1.77
CA GLU A 157 -14.18 -6.96 -1.53
C GLU A 157 -13.93 -7.26 -0.04
N MET A 158 -14.61 -6.54 0.85
CA MET A 158 -14.60 -6.86 2.28
C MET A 158 -15.19 -8.24 2.55
N ASP A 159 -16.28 -8.60 1.86
CA ASP A 159 -16.91 -9.92 1.97
C ASP A 159 -15.96 -11.03 1.52
N LYS A 160 -15.25 -10.85 0.40
CA LYS A 160 -14.21 -11.79 -0.06
C LYS A 160 -13.12 -12.01 0.97
N ILE A 161 -12.64 -10.93 1.60
CA ILE A 161 -11.63 -11.04 2.67
C ILE A 161 -12.22 -11.84 3.83
N PHE A 162 -13.46 -11.54 4.23
CA PHE A 162 -14.08 -12.22 5.36
C PHE A 162 -14.35 -13.71 5.09
N GLU A 163 -14.77 -14.06 3.87
CA GLU A 163 -14.91 -15.44 3.41
C GLU A 163 -13.58 -16.19 3.44
N GLN A 164 -12.49 -15.57 2.93
CA GLN A 164 -11.15 -16.14 3.01
C GLN A 164 -10.74 -16.42 4.46
N LEU A 165 -11.07 -15.52 5.39
CA LEU A 165 -10.77 -15.69 6.80
C LEU A 165 -11.64 -16.77 7.45
N GLN A 166 -12.91 -16.92 7.05
CA GLN A 166 -13.74 -18.03 7.51
C GLN A 166 -13.21 -19.37 7.06
N LEU A 167 -12.67 -19.47 5.84
CA LEU A 167 -12.00 -20.68 5.38
C LEU A 167 -10.74 -20.97 6.21
N LYS A 168 -9.96 -19.94 6.57
CA LYS A 168 -8.76 -20.05 7.40
C LYS A 168 -9.06 -20.49 8.84
N TYR A 169 -10.10 -19.93 9.46
CA TYR A 169 -10.43 -20.14 10.88
C TYR A 169 -11.57 -21.13 11.12
N GLY A 170 -12.18 -21.66 10.07
CA GLY A 170 -13.22 -22.71 10.09
C GLY A 170 -14.63 -22.23 10.44
N SER A 171 -14.79 -21.09 11.13
CA SER A 171 -16.11 -20.55 11.45
C SER A 171 -16.12 -19.03 11.57
N LYS A 172 -17.32 -18.43 11.46
CA LYS A 172 -17.52 -17.00 11.72
C LYS A 172 -17.12 -16.61 13.14
N ALA A 173 -17.47 -17.42 14.15
CA ALA A 173 -17.12 -17.12 15.54
C ALA A 173 -15.60 -17.13 15.76
N SER A 174 -14.91 -18.15 15.25
CA SER A 174 -13.45 -18.26 15.31
C SER A 174 -12.75 -17.11 14.57
N THR A 175 -13.30 -16.70 13.42
CA THR A 175 -12.80 -15.55 12.65
C THR A 175 -12.89 -14.24 13.46
N LEU A 176 -14.04 -14.00 14.09
CA LEU A 176 -14.25 -12.80 14.90
C LEU A 176 -13.33 -12.79 16.14
N ALA A 177 -13.13 -13.93 16.80
CA ALA A 177 -12.21 -14.04 17.94
C ALA A 177 -10.74 -13.79 17.53
N ALA A 178 -10.33 -14.26 16.34
CA ALA A 178 -9.01 -13.99 15.80
C ALA A 178 -8.83 -12.50 15.48
N LEU A 179 -9.82 -11.88 14.82
CA LEU A 179 -9.82 -10.44 14.53
C LEU A 179 -9.77 -9.60 15.82
N GLU A 180 -10.52 -9.99 16.86
CA GLU A 180 -10.50 -9.32 18.16
C GLU A 180 -9.11 -9.37 18.79
N THR A 181 -8.49 -10.55 18.82
CA THR A 181 -7.14 -10.76 19.38
C THR A 181 -6.10 -9.90 18.67
N ILE A 182 -6.17 -9.86 17.33
CA ILE A 182 -5.25 -9.05 16.51
C ILE A 182 -5.51 -7.56 16.73
N ALA A 183 -6.77 -7.12 16.77
CA ALA A 183 -7.12 -5.73 17.02
C ALA A 183 -6.68 -5.26 18.42
N GLN A 184 -6.81 -6.08 19.46
CA GLN A 184 -6.29 -5.79 20.79
C GLN A 184 -4.76 -5.64 20.76
N ALA A 185 -4.06 -6.59 20.13
CA ALA A 185 -2.60 -6.52 20.00
C ALA A 185 -2.14 -5.31 19.17
N ALA A 186 -2.93 -4.85 18.21
CA ALA A 186 -2.69 -3.67 17.38
C ALA A 186 -3.23 -2.35 17.99
N GLU A 187 -3.82 -2.39 19.19
CA GLU A 187 -4.43 -1.22 19.85
C GLU A 187 -5.54 -0.55 19.02
N LYS A 188 -6.29 -1.36 18.25
CA LYS A 188 -7.39 -0.97 17.33
C LYS A 188 -8.73 -1.60 17.72
N THR A 189 -9.03 -1.66 19.02
CA THR A 189 -10.28 -2.24 19.53
C THR A 189 -11.52 -1.49 19.03
N ASN A 190 -11.45 -0.16 18.93
CA ASN A 190 -12.54 0.67 18.41
C ASN A 190 -12.86 0.37 16.94
N GLU A 191 -11.83 0.14 16.11
CA GLU A 191 -11.96 -0.25 14.72
C GLU A 191 -12.62 -1.63 14.60
N PHE A 192 -12.24 -2.57 15.46
CA PHE A 192 -12.90 -3.88 15.54
C PHE A 192 -14.37 -3.76 15.94
N GLU A 193 -14.73 -2.92 16.92
CA GLU A 193 -16.14 -2.66 17.26
C GLU A 193 -16.94 -2.08 16.08
N ARG A 194 -16.34 -1.17 15.30
CA ARG A 194 -16.95 -0.66 14.07
C ARG A 194 -17.15 -1.77 13.04
N LEU A 195 -16.17 -2.67 12.89
CA LEU A 195 -16.27 -3.85 12.02
C LEU A 195 -17.42 -4.78 12.45
N LEU A 196 -17.56 -5.05 13.75
CA LEU A 196 -18.67 -5.85 14.26
C LEU A 196 -20.03 -5.21 13.93
N LYS A 197 -20.17 -3.90 14.16
CA LYS A 197 -21.40 -3.16 13.83
C LYS A 197 -21.70 -3.24 12.34
N HIS A 198 -20.70 -3.14 11.47
CA HIS A 198 -20.85 -3.32 10.04
C HIS A 198 -21.45 -4.70 9.71
N PHE A 199 -20.82 -5.79 10.17
CA PHE A 199 -21.30 -7.15 9.89
C PHE A 199 -22.64 -7.51 10.54
N PHE A 200 -22.98 -6.92 11.69
CA PHE A 200 -24.26 -7.19 12.36
C PHE A 200 -25.41 -6.27 11.91
N SER A 201 -25.12 -5.06 11.42
CA SER A 201 -26.13 -4.16 10.87
C SER A 201 -26.70 -4.65 9.52
N GLN A 202 -25.87 -5.34 8.72
CA GLN A 202 -26.27 -5.96 7.46
C GLN A 202 -27.34 -7.07 7.62
N ARG A 203 -27.40 -7.76 8.77
CA ARG A 203 -28.42 -8.78 9.06
C ARG A 203 -29.87 -8.24 9.13
N ARG A 204 -30.08 -6.93 9.16
CA ARG A 204 -31.42 -6.32 9.13
C ARG A 204 -31.92 -5.98 7.73
N ARG A 205 -31.10 -6.17 6.69
CA ARG A 205 -31.43 -5.80 5.30
C ARG A 205 -31.53 -6.99 4.33
N SER A 206 -31.29 -8.21 4.81
CA SER A 206 -31.54 -9.47 4.08
C SER A 206 -32.89 -10.05 4.42
#